data_AF-A0A7Y3UAT6-F1
#
_entry.id   AF-A0A7Y3UAT6-F1
#
_cell.length_a   1.000
_cell.length_b   1.000
_cell.length_c   1.000
_cell.angle_alpha   90.00
_cell.angle_beta   90.00
_cell.angle_gamma   90.00
#
_symmetry.space_group_name_H-M   'P 1'
#
loop_
_entity.id
_entity.type
_entity.pdbx_description
1 polymer ?
#
loop_
_entity_poly.entity_id
_entity_poly.type
_entity_poly.pdbx_seq_one_letter_code
_entity_poly.pdbx_strand_id
1 'polypeptide(L)'
;METLFYGKRSDLLAYAHELICRHPERYVDHVYGEHEVGGTSWLYLSDRPFTELGLPTLPMGSPAVRSETIQHGIFKGFAAPLLLCGMLAALNKVTQRSQPSP
;
A
#
# COMPACT_ATOMS: atom_id res chain seq x y z
N MET A 1 -6.16 -33.27 -3.58
CA MET A 1 -6.97 -32.08 -3.31
C MET A 1 -6.18 -30.91 -3.84
N GLU A 2 -6.70 -30.20 -4.84
CA GLU A 2 -5.98 -29.09 -5.45
C GLU A 2 -6.12 -27.87 -4.53
N THR A 3 -5.00 -27.25 -4.16
CA THR A 3 -4.95 -26.22 -3.12
C THR A 3 -4.93 -24.79 -3.68
N LEU A 4 -4.83 -24.65 -5.00
CA LEU A 4 -4.70 -23.36 -5.67
C LEU A 4 -5.75 -23.23 -6.78
N PHE A 5 -6.64 -22.24 -6.62
CA PHE A 5 -7.66 -21.88 -7.60
C PHE A 5 -7.31 -20.52 -8.21
N TYR A 6 -7.60 -20.35 -9.49
CA TYR A 6 -7.43 -19.09 -10.20
C TYR A 6 -8.74 -18.73 -10.92
N GLY A 7 -9.00 -17.44 -11.10
CA GLY A 7 -10.24 -16.97 -11.70
C GLY A 7 -10.53 -15.51 -11.37
N LYS A 8 -11.78 -15.10 -11.57
CA LYS A 8 -12.23 -13.77 -11.17
C LYS A 8 -12.23 -13.67 -9.65
N ARG A 9 -11.72 -12.55 -9.13
CA ARG A 9 -11.64 -12.30 -7.68
C ARG A 9 -13.01 -12.42 -6.98
N SER A 10 -14.08 -11.94 -7.62
CA SER A 10 -15.45 -12.05 -7.10
C SER A 10 -15.87 -13.50 -6.86
N ASP A 11 -15.55 -14.36 -7.82
CA ASP A 11 -15.98 -15.75 -7.83
C ASP A 11 -15.16 -16.55 -6.80
N LEU A 12 -13.85 -16.26 -6.71
CA LEU A 12 -12.97 -16.84 -5.70
C LEU A 12 -13.36 -16.43 -4.27
N LEU A 13 -13.76 -15.17 -4.05
CA LEU A 13 -14.25 -14.72 -2.73
C LEU A 13 -15.56 -15.39 -2.35
N ALA A 14 -16.53 -15.45 -3.27
CA ALA A 14 -17.79 -16.13 -3.02
C ALA A 14 -17.56 -17.61 -2.68
N TYR A 15 -16.68 -18.28 -3.44
CA TYR A 15 -16.30 -19.67 -3.18
C TYR A 15 -15.57 -19.85 -1.84
N ALA A 16 -14.67 -18.93 -1.47
CA ALA A 16 -13.93 -18.99 -0.21
C ALA A 16 -14.88 -18.88 1.00
N HIS A 17 -15.80 -17.91 0.98
CA HIS A 17 -16.82 -17.75 2.02
C HIS A 17 -17.76 -18.95 2.09
N GLU A 18 -18.19 -19.49 0.95
CA GLU A 18 -19.01 -20.70 0.92
C GLU A 18 -18.27 -21.90 1.53
N LEU A 19 -16.96 -22.04 1.26
CA LEU A 19 -16.15 -23.11 1.81
C LEU A 19 -16.01 -23.02 3.33
N ILE A 20 -15.81 -21.80 3.87
CA ILE A 20 -15.80 -21.54 5.31
C ILE A 20 -17.16 -21.94 5.91
N CYS A 21 -18.27 -21.49 5.31
CA CYS A 21 -19.61 -21.83 5.80
C CYS A 21 -19.92 -23.33 5.76
N ARG A 22 -19.40 -24.06 4.77
CA ARG A 22 -19.57 -25.52 4.66
C ARG A 22 -18.73 -26.30 5.68
N HIS A 23 -17.61 -25.73 6.15
CA HIS A 23 -16.67 -26.37 7.06
C HIS A 23 -16.16 -25.41 8.15
N PRO A 24 -17.06 -24.86 9.00
CA PRO A 24 -16.71 -23.83 9.98
C PRO A 24 -15.74 -24.32 11.06
N GLU A 25 -15.69 -25.63 11.31
CA GLU A 25 -14.74 -26.27 12.23
C GLU A 25 -13.31 -26.36 11.67
N ARG A 26 -13.17 -26.21 10.36
CA ARG A 26 -11.91 -26.42 9.65
C ARG A 26 -11.22 -25.13 9.26
N TYR A 27 -11.95 -24.02 9.11
CA TYR A 27 -11.40 -22.76 8.66
C TYR A 27 -11.61 -21.68 9.70
N VAL A 28 -10.62 -20.81 9.84
CA VAL A 28 -10.81 -19.52 10.50
C VAL A 28 -11.84 -18.74 9.68
N ASP A 29 -12.82 -18.13 10.35
CA ASP A 29 -13.86 -17.29 9.75
C ASP A 29 -13.28 -15.95 9.27
N HIS A 30 -12.33 -16.02 8.34
CA HIS A 30 -11.61 -14.91 7.76
C HIS A 30 -10.89 -15.35 6.47
N VAL A 31 -11.12 -14.60 5.39
CA VAL A 31 -10.38 -14.74 4.13
C VAL A 31 -9.24 -13.72 4.11
N TYR A 32 -8.01 -14.18 4.31
CA TYR A 32 -6.85 -13.28 4.32
C TYR A 32 -6.52 -12.83 2.90
N GLY A 33 -6.39 -11.51 2.71
CA GLY A 33 -6.25 -10.84 1.41
C GLY A 33 -7.54 -10.20 0.90
N GLU A 34 -8.69 -10.43 1.53
CA GLU A 34 -9.96 -9.82 1.11
C GLU A 34 -9.96 -8.31 1.33
N HIS A 35 -9.42 -7.86 2.47
CA HIS A 35 -9.47 -6.45 2.90
C HIS A 35 -8.10 -5.89 3.26
N GLU A 36 -7.12 -6.74 3.51
CA GLU A 36 -5.75 -6.40 3.85
C GLU A 36 -5.17 -5.50 2.77
N VAL A 37 -4.59 -4.36 3.17
CA VAL A 37 -3.91 -3.41 2.27
C VAL A 37 -4.87 -2.82 1.21
N GLY A 38 -6.18 -2.80 1.51
CA GLY A 38 -7.23 -2.38 0.57
C GLY A 38 -7.69 -3.50 -0.38
N GLY A 39 -7.37 -4.75 -0.06
CA GLY A 39 -7.69 -5.93 -0.84
C GLY A 39 -6.53 -6.34 -1.75
N THR A 40 -6.27 -7.64 -1.80
CA THR A 40 -5.22 -8.25 -2.61
C THR A 40 -5.81 -9.15 -3.70
N SER A 41 -4.95 -9.61 -4.62
CA SER A 41 -5.31 -10.62 -5.63
C SER A 41 -5.06 -12.05 -5.15
N TRP A 42 -4.49 -12.23 -3.95
CA TRP A 42 -4.15 -13.53 -3.39
C TRP A 42 -4.96 -13.75 -2.12
N LEU A 43 -5.82 -14.76 -2.15
CA LEU A 43 -6.72 -15.09 -1.05
C LEU A 43 -6.25 -16.37 -0.38
N TYR A 44 -6.15 -16.34 0.94
CA TYR A 44 -5.72 -17.48 1.74
C TYR A 44 -6.80 -17.91 2.73
N LEU A 45 -6.95 -19.23 2.85
CA LEU A 45 -7.77 -19.89 3.85
C LEU A 45 -6.85 -20.74 4.73
N SER A 46 -7.13 -20.76 6.02
CA SER A 46 -6.33 -21.46 7.02
C SER A 46 -7.23 -22.05 8.10
N ASP A 47 -6.82 -23.17 8.66
CA ASP A 47 -7.41 -23.78 9.87
C ASP A 47 -6.84 -23.19 11.17
N ARG A 48 -5.73 -22.45 11.07
CA ARG A 48 -5.02 -21.79 12.17
C ARG A 48 -5.03 -20.27 12.01
N PRO A 49 -4.88 -19.50 13.11
CA PRO A 49 -4.66 -18.07 13.03
C PRO A 49 -3.52 -17.72 12.06
N PHE A 50 -3.73 -16.75 11.19
CA PHE A 50 -2.76 -16.37 10.14
C PHE A 50 -1.40 -15.91 10.72
N THR A 51 -1.39 -15.41 11.95
CA THR A 51 -0.15 -15.07 12.69
C THR A 51 0.72 -16.29 13.00
N GLU A 52 0.13 -17.47 13.24
CA GLU A 52 0.88 -18.72 13.44
C GLU A 52 1.50 -19.22 12.13
N LEU A 53 0.91 -18.86 10.98
CA LEU A 53 1.44 -19.16 9.66
C LEU A 53 2.57 -18.21 9.22
N GLY A 54 2.95 -17.25 10.06
CA GLY A 54 3.93 -16.21 9.73
C GLY A 54 3.39 -15.12 8.80
N LEU A 55 2.07 -15.05 8.60
CA LEU A 55 1.45 -13.96 7.87
C LEU A 55 1.26 -12.76 8.80
N PRO A 56 1.71 -11.56 8.42
CA PRO A 56 1.61 -10.38 9.26
C PRO A 56 0.16 -9.91 9.37
N THR A 57 -0.20 -9.29 10.50
CA THR A 57 -1.45 -8.54 10.59
C THR A 57 -1.32 -7.24 9.80
N LEU A 58 -2.06 -7.12 8.71
CA LEU A 58 -2.01 -5.97 7.81
C LEU A 58 -3.18 -5.00 8.09
N PRO A 59 -2.97 -3.69 7.92
CA PRO A 59 -4.06 -2.73 8.02
C PRO A 59 -5.04 -2.91 6.86
N MET A 60 -6.32 -2.62 7.09
CA MET A 60 -7.38 -2.71 6.07
C MET A 60 -7.29 -1.60 5.01
N GLY A 61 -6.59 -0.50 5.31
CA GLY A 61 -6.44 0.64 4.42
C GLY A 61 -5.32 0.43 3.38
N SER A 62 -5.57 0.88 2.15
CA SER A 62 -4.52 0.86 1.12
C SER A 62 -3.40 1.84 1.45
N PRO A 63 -2.12 1.42 1.38
CA PRO A 63 -0.97 2.31 1.57
C PRO A 63 -0.89 3.38 0.47
N ALA A 64 -1.58 3.19 -0.67
CA ALA A 64 -1.67 4.17 -1.75
C ALA A 64 -2.30 5.50 -1.28
N VAL A 65 -3.28 5.44 -0.38
CA VAL A 65 -3.92 6.63 0.20
C VAL A 65 -2.91 7.51 0.95
N ARG A 66 -1.89 6.89 1.56
CA ARG A 66 -0.84 7.61 2.29
C ARG A 66 0.14 8.29 1.35
N SER A 67 0.51 7.62 0.25
CA SER A 67 1.40 8.20 -0.77
C SER A 67 0.74 9.36 -1.51
N GLU A 68 -0.55 9.24 -1.84
CA GLU A 68 -1.34 10.30 -2.45
C GLU A 68 -1.35 11.58 -1.59
N THR A 69 -1.54 11.43 -0.27
CA THR A 69 -1.55 12.55 0.68
C THR A 69 -0.21 13.29 0.75
N ILE A 70 0.90 12.55 0.73
CA ILE A 70 2.25 13.16 0.79
C ILE A 70 2.57 13.89 -0.51
N GLN A 71 2.25 13.28 -1.65
CA GLN A 71 2.49 13.88 -2.96
C GLN A 71 1.62 15.11 -3.18
N HIS A 72 0.33 15.07 -2.83
CA HIS A 72 -0.55 16.23 -2.92
C HIS A 72 -0.26 17.31 -1.88
N GLY A 73 0.45 17.01 -0.79
CA GLY A 73 0.87 18.01 0.20
C GLY A 73 2.11 18.79 -0.22
N ILE A 74 3.20 18.07 -0.53
CA ILE A 74 4.51 18.69 -0.82
C ILE A 74 4.55 19.29 -2.25
N PHE A 75 3.82 18.69 -3.19
CA PHE A 75 3.78 19.15 -4.59
C PHE A 75 2.51 19.89 -5.00
N LYS A 76 1.57 20.17 -4.07
CA LYS A 76 0.44 21.05 -4.40
C LYS A 76 0.96 22.41 -4.85
N GLY A 77 0.71 22.75 -6.10
CA GLY A 77 1.11 24.03 -6.68
C GLY A 77 2.63 24.24 -6.84
N PHE A 78 3.45 23.18 -6.80
CA PHE A 78 4.91 23.25 -7.05
C PHE A 78 5.69 24.24 -6.13
N ALA A 79 5.10 24.64 -5.00
CA ALA A 79 5.68 25.68 -4.13
C ALA A 79 7.06 25.30 -3.58
N ALA A 80 7.24 24.07 -3.10
CA ALA A 80 8.51 23.62 -2.53
C ALA A 80 9.66 23.57 -3.58
N PRO A 81 9.47 22.95 -4.77
CA PRO A 81 10.46 23.04 -5.85
C PRO A 81 10.81 24.47 -6.24
N LEU A 82 9.83 25.35 -6.43
CA LEU A 82 10.07 26.74 -6.83
C LEU A 82 10.81 27.55 -5.75
N LEU A 83 10.46 27.36 -4.48
CA LEU A 83 11.16 27.99 -3.36
C LEU A 83 12.62 27.54 -3.28
N LEU A 84 12.88 26.24 -3.42
CA LEU A 84 14.24 25.70 -3.40
C LEU A 84 15.07 26.24 -4.57
N CYS A 85 14.53 26.20 -5.79
CA CYS A 85 15.19 26.76 -6.97
C CYS A 85 15.47 28.25 -6.82
N GLY A 86 14.49 29.03 -6.31
CA GLY A 86 14.65 30.45 -6.03
C GLY A 86 15.74 30.72 -4.99
N MET A 87 15.78 29.94 -3.92
CA MET A 87 16.81 30.04 -2.88
C MET A 87 18.21 29.74 -3.43
N LEU A 88 18.36 28.66 -4.20
CA LEU A 88 19.64 28.29 -4.82
C LEU A 88 20.10 29.34 -5.84
N ALA A 89 19.19 29.88 -6.64
CA ALA A 89 19.50 30.95 -7.59
C ALA A 89 19.96 32.23 -6.87
N ALA A 90 19.31 32.59 -5.76
CA ALA A 90 19.70 33.73 -4.94
C ALA A 90 21.08 33.53 -4.31
N LEU A 91 21.34 32.35 -3.73
CA LEU A 91 22.64 32.01 -3.15
C LEU A 91 23.76 32.07 -4.19
N ASN A 92 23.58 31.44 -5.36
CA ASN A 92 24.56 31.51 -6.45
C ASN A 92 24.84 32.95 -6.88
N LYS A 93 23.81 33.81 -6.96
CA LYS A 93 23.97 35.22 -7.32
C LYS A 93 24.73 36.02 -6.25
N VAL A 94 24.50 35.73 -4.97
CA VAL A 94 25.22 36.36 -3.85
C VAL A 94 26.69 35.91 -3.83
N THR A 95 26.95 34.61 -3.96
CA THR A 95 28.31 34.06 -4.00
C THR A 95 29.12 34.58 -5.19
N GLN A 96 28.52 34.68 -6.38
CA GLN A 96 29.18 35.25 -7.56
C GLN A 96 29.49 36.75 -7.41
N ARG A 97 28.64 37.50 -6.69
CA ARG A 97 28.92 38.92 -6.40
C ARG A 97 30.06 39.12 -5.38
N SER A 98 30.37 38.10 -4.59
CA SER A 98 31.43 38.14 -3.59
C SER A 98 32.78 37.66 -4.11
N GLN A 99 32.85 37.05 -5.31
CA GLN A 99 34.13 36.80 -5.96
C GLN A 99 34.60 38.07 -6.66
N PRO A 100 35.75 38.66 -6.27
CA PRO A 100 36.35 39.73 -7.04
C PRO A 100 36.74 39.18 -8.41
N SER A 101 36.39 39.91 -9.46
CA SER A 101 36.82 39.65 -10.83
C SER A 101 38.35 39.53 -10.89
N PRO A 102 38.91 38.55 -11.63
CA PRO A 102 40.35 38.40 -11.80
C PRO A 102 40.98 39.61 -12.51
#